data_AF-A0A377V038-F1
#
_entry.id   AF-A0A377V038-F1
#
_cell.length_a   1.000
_cell.length_b   1.000
_cell.length_c   1.000
_cell.angle_alpha   90.00
_cell.angle_beta   90.00
_cell.angle_gamma   90.00
#
_symmetry.space_group_name_H-M   'P 1'
#
loop_
_entity.id
_entity.type
_entity.pdbx_description
1 polymer ?
#
loop_
_entity_poly.entity_id
_entity_poly.type
_entity_poly.pdbx_seq_one_letter_code
_entity_poly.pdbx_strand_id
1 'polypeptide(L)'
;MNALTAVKPTPAPVAQQYPGFSFTPSAQSPRLLELTFSAETTTQFLQQVAQWPVQALEYKSFLRFQVGKILDDLCGNQLQPLLIKTLLDRAEGALLINGEGIDHVSQAEEMVKLATAVAHLIGRSNFDAMSGQYYAPLRGEKCR
;
A
#
# COMPACT_ATOMS: atom_id res chain seq x y z
N MET A 1 -39.62 1.42 32.90
CA MET A 1 -39.01 0.09 32.64
C MET A 1 -38.10 0.26 31.43
N ASN A 2 -36.80 0.40 31.66
CA ASN A 2 -35.81 0.70 30.60
C ASN A 2 -35.22 -0.61 30.08
N ALA A 3 -35.56 -0.98 28.85
CA ALA A 3 -34.91 -2.09 28.14
C ALA A 3 -33.72 -1.54 27.35
N LEU A 4 -32.57 -1.44 28.02
CA LEU A 4 -31.28 -1.27 27.35
C LEU A 4 -30.96 -2.59 26.63
N THR A 5 -31.24 -2.65 25.33
CA THR A 5 -30.83 -3.78 24.50
C THR A 5 -29.31 -3.76 24.39
N ALA A 6 -28.67 -4.76 24.98
CA ALA A 6 -27.23 -4.95 24.91
C ALA A 6 -26.81 -5.10 23.45
N VAL A 7 -26.17 -4.06 22.90
CA VAL A 7 -25.36 -4.16 21.70
C VAL A 7 -24.22 -5.11 22.03
N LYS A 8 -24.25 -6.32 21.48
CA LYS A 8 -23.12 -7.25 21.53
C LYS A 8 -21.86 -6.52 21.05
N PRO A 9 -20.73 -6.60 21.76
CA PRO A 9 -19.49 -6.05 21.25
C PRO A 9 -19.13 -6.80 19.97
N THR A 10 -19.06 -6.05 18.86
CA THR A 10 -18.41 -6.50 17.62
C THR A 10 -17.04 -7.05 17.99
N PRO A 11 -16.66 -8.26 17.55
CA PRO A 11 -15.35 -8.81 17.88
C PRO A 11 -14.28 -7.82 17.43
N ALA A 12 -13.30 -7.58 18.30
CA ALA A 12 -12.15 -6.72 18.01
C ALA A 12 -11.52 -7.15 16.68
N PRO A 13 -11.11 -6.22 15.80
CA PRO A 13 -10.64 -6.61 14.49
C PRO A 13 -9.29 -7.30 14.67
N VAL A 14 -9.28 -8.60 14.39
CA VAL A 14 -8.15 -9.48 14.67
C VAL A 14 -7.04 -9.13 13.69
N ALA A 15 -5.86 -8.82 14.21
CA ALA A 15 -4.67 -8.64 13.40
C ALA A 15 -4.42 -9.94 12.60
N GLN A 16 -4.50 -9.86 11.28
CA GLN A 16 -4.26 -11.00 10.41
C GLN A 16 -2.80 -10.93 9.94
N GLN A 17 -2.06 -12.01 10.20
CA GLN A 17 -0.69 -12.17 9.75
C GLN A 17 -0.69 -12.96 8.44
N TYR A 18 -0.09 -12.36 7.42
CA TYR A 18 0.12 -12.95 6.12
C TYR A 18 1.63 -13.12 5.87
N PRO A 19 2.04 -14.00 4.95
CA PRO A 19 3.45 -14.12 4.59
C PRO A 19 3.94 -12.79 3.99
N GLY A 20 4.82 -12.10 4.74
CA GLY A 20 5.47 -10.86 4.31
C GLY A 20 4.75 -9.56 4.67
N PHE A 21 3.53 -9.61 5.24
CA PHE A 21 2.84 -8.42 5.72
C PHE A 21 1.89 -8.70 6.87
N SER A 22 1.69 -7.68 7.71
CA SER A 22 0.69 -7.68 8.77
C SER A 22 -0.48 -6.77 8.40
N PHE A 23 -1.66 -7.14 8.87
CA PHE A 23 -2.89 -6.43 8.60
C PHE A 23 -3.60 -6.13 9.92
N THR A 24 -3.71 -4.86 10.29
CA THR A 24 -4.30 -4.42 11.55
C THR A 24 -5.35 -3.34 11.32
N PRO A 25 -6.46 -3.35 12.08
CA PRO A 25 -7.37 -2.19 12.08
C PRO A 25 -6.67 -0.96 12.63
N SER A 26 -6.97 0.18 12.03
CA SER A 26 -6.45 1.45 12.53
C SER A 26 -7.18 1.90 13.80
N ALA A 27 -6.48 2.69 14.61
CA ALA A 27 -7.03 3.29 15.81
C ALA A 27 -8.16 4.30 15.53
N GLN A 28 -8.17 4.94 14.35
CA GLN A 28 -9.16 5.98 14.05
C GLN A 28 -10.48 5.40 13.53
N SER A 29 -10.45 4.26 12.83
CA SER A 29 -11.66 3.66 12.27
C SER A 29 -11.47 2.17 12.01
N PRO A 30 -12.47 1.34 12.33
CA PRO A 30 -12.46 -0.07 11.90
C PRO A 30 -12.54 -0.24 10.38
N ARG A 31 -12.86 0.83 9.63
CA ARG A 31 -12.90 0.83 8.16
C ARG A 31 -11.53 1.07 7.52
N LEU A 32 -10.57 1.57 8.30
CA LEU A 32 -9.22 1.85 7.84
C LEU A 32 -8.32 0.72 8.31
N LEU A 33 -7.66 0.07 7.37
CA LEU A 33 -6.81 -1.07 7.65
C LEU A 33 -5.37 -0.70 7.35
N GLU A 34 -4.50 -0.98 8.30
CA GLU A 34 -3.07 -0.73 8.22
C GLU A 34 -2.39 -2.01 7.74
N LEU A 35 -1.80 -1.93 6.55
CA LEU A 35 -0.99 -2.98 5.95
C LEU A 35 0.46 -2.58 6.10
N THR A 36 1.22 -3.36 6.87
CA THR A 36 2.65 -3.13 7.08
C THR A 36 3.44 -4.30 6.51
N PHE A 37 4.26 -4.03 5.49
CA PHE A 37 5.20 -5.01 4.95
C PHE A 37 6.38 -5.21 5.91
N SER A 38 6.79 -6.46 6.07
CA SER A 38 7.94 -6.78 6.92
C SER A 38 9.25 -6.21 6.35
N ALA A 39 10.23 -5.98 7.22
CA ALA A 39 11.55 -5.50 6.80
C ALA A 39 12.23 -6.45 5.80
N GLU A 40 12.01 -7.76 5.94
CA GLU A 40 12.54 -8.77 5.03
C GLU A 40 11.97 -8.63 3.62
N THR A 41 10.63 -8.58 3.50
CA THR A 41 9.95 -8.43 2.21
C THR A 41 10.33 -7.11 1.55
N THR A 42 10.40 -6.03 2.34
CA THR A 42 10.80 -4.71 1.84
C THR A 42 12.22 -4.74 1.28
N THR A 43 13.17 -5.35 2.01
CA THR A 43 14.57 -5.44 1.56
C THR A 43 14.71 -6.27 0.28
N GLN A 44 14.04 -7.43 0.22
CA GLN A 44 14.06 -8.28 -0.98
C GLN A 44 13.41 -7.61 -2.18
N PHE A 45 12.30 -6.90 -1.97
CA PHE A 45 11.65 -6.11 -3.01
C PHE A 45 12.61 -5.07 -3.59
N LEU A 46 13.25 -4.27 -2.73
CA LEU A 46 14.19 -3.23 -3.13
C LEU A 46 15.38 -3.77 -3.92
N GLN A 47 15.91 -4.94 -3.54
CA GLN A 47 16.99 -5.60 -4.27
C GLN A 47 16.56 -6.01 -5.70
N GLN A 48 15.35 -6.56 -5.86
CA GLN A 48 14.86 -6.98 -7.18
C GLN A 48 14.50 -5.81 -8.10
N VAL A 49 14.01 -4.70 -7.53
CA VAL A 49 13.66 -3.48 -8.29
C VAL A 49 14.82 -2.49 -8.42
N ALA A 50 15.99 -2.79 -7.87
CA ALA A 50 17.18 -1.94 -7.96
C ALA A 50 17.62 -1.69 -9.41
N GLN A 51 17.42 -2.69 -10.28
CA GLN A 51 17.76 -2.58 -11.70
C GLN A 51 16.92 -1.54 -12.47
N TRP A 52 15.74 -1.17 -11.96
CA TRP A 52 14.86 -0.21 -12.60
C TRP A 52 14.78 1.07 -11.78
N PRO A 53 15.39 2.17 -12.25
CA PRO A 53 15.25 3.46 -11.60
C PRO A 53 13.86 4.05 -11.90
N VAL A 54 13.42 5.06 -11.14
CA VAL A 54 12.07 5.63 -11.26
C VAL A 54 11.79 6.18 -12.66
N GLN A 55 12.83 6.73 -13.31
CA GLN A 55 12.74 7.23 -14.69
C GLN A 55 12.38 6.11 -15.67
N ALA A 56 12.86 4.88 -15.46
CA ALA A 56 12.47 3.75 -16.30
C ALA A 56 10.97 3.42 -16.16
N LEU A 57 10.40 3.58 -14.96
CA LEU A 57 8.97 3.39 -14.70
C LEU A 57 8.12 4.50 -15.34
N GLU A 58 8.64 5.72 -15.45
CA GLU A 58 7.99 6.82 -16.14
C GLU A 58 7.83 6.52 -17.63
N TYR A 59 8.93 6.19 -18.31
CA TYR A 59 8.93 5.95 -19.76
C TYR A 59 8.26 4.63 -20.15
N LYS A 60 8.44 3.56 -19.37
CA LYS A 60 7.94 2.21 -19.70
C LYS A 60 6.85 1.78 -18.73
N SER A 61 5.61 2.05 -19.12
CA SER A 61 4.41 1.72 -18.32
C SER A 61 4.30 0.23 -17.95
N PHE A 62 4.77 -0.70 -18.79
CA PHE A 62 4.78 -2.13 -18.49
C PHE A 62 5.59 -2.47 -17.22
N LEU A 63 6.69 -1.76 -16.96
CA LEU A 63 7.53 -2.02 -15.79
C LEU A 63 6.79 -1.77 -14.48
N ARG A 64 5.74 -0.93 -14.49
CA ARG A 64 4.90 -0.67 -13.31
C ARG A 64 4.12 -1.92 -12.89
N PHE A 65 3.64 -2.70 -13.85
CA PHE A 65 3.01 -3.99 -13.58
C PHE A 65 4.03 -5.05 -13.17
N GLN A 66 5.24 -5.02 -13.75
CA GLN A 66 6.31 -5.93 -13.38
C GLN A 66 6.75 -5.75 -11.92
N VAL A 67 6.92 -4.51 -11.45
CA VAL A 67 7.25 -4.26 -10.03
C VAL A 67 6.11 -4.66 -9.10
N GLY A 68 4.86 -4.45 -9.51
CA GLY A 68 3.70 -4.97 -8.79
C GLY A 68 3.74 -6.48 -8.63
N LYS A 69 3.97 -7.20 -9.74
CA LYS A 69 4.06 -8.66 -9.74
C LYS A 69 5.16 -9.18 -8.82
N ILE A 70 6.35 -8.55 -8.84
CA ILE A 70 7.45 -8.94 -7.96
C ILE A 70 7.05 -8.83 -6.48
N LEU A 71 6.36 -7.76 -6.10
CA LEU A 71 5.88 -7.58 -4.73
C LEU A 71 4.85 -8.65 -4.34
N ASP A 72 3.91 -8.96 -5.23
CA ASP A 72 2.90 -10.00 -4.99
C ASP A 72 3.53 -11.41 -4.91
N ASP A 73 4.50 -11.72 -5.76
CA ASP A 73 5.25 -12.99 -5.74
C ASP A 73 6.02 -13.15 -4.41
N LEU A 74 6.60 -12.08 -3.87
CA LEU A 74 7.26 -12.08 -2.56
C LEU A 74 6.27 -12.31 -1.39
N CYS A 75 5.01 -11.92 -1.57
CA CYS A 75 3.93 -12.14 -0.61
C CYS A 75 3.14 -13.44 -0.88
N GLY A 76 3.66 -14.35 -1.70
CA GLY A 76 3.03 -15.64 -2.00
C GLY A 76 1.71 -15.52 -2.78
N ASN A 77 1.56 -14.48 -3.59
CA ASN A 77 0.38 -14.16 -4.41
C ASN A 77 -0.91 -13.93 -3.60
N GLN A 78 -0.77 -13.56 -2.33
CA GLN A 78 -1.89 -13.25 -1.44
C GLN A 78 -2.20 -11.75 -1.36
N LEU A 79 -1.27 -10.89 -1.80
CA LEU A 79 -1.40 -9.45 -1.67
C LEU A 79 -2.45 -8.90 -2.63
N GLN A 80 -2.39 -9.25 -3.92
CA GLN A 80 -3.34 -8.79 -4.92
C GLN A 80 -4.82 -9.08 -4.58
N PRO A 81 -5.22 -10.34 -4.27
CA PRO A 81 -6.62 -10.64 -3.97
C PRO A 81 -7.09 -9.96 -2.67
N LEU A 82 -6.19 -9.79 -1.70
CA LEU A 82 -6.50 -9.12 -0.44
C LEU A 82 -6.76 -7.63 -0.65
N LEU A 83 -5.89 -6.93 -1.39
CA LEU A 83 -6.06 -5.52 -1.72
C LEU A 83 -7.39 -5.27 -2.46
N ILE A 84 -7.69 -6.09 -3.47
CA ILE A 84 -8.94 -5.97 -4.24
C ILE A 84 -10.16 -6.21 -3.33
N LYS A 85 -10.12 -7.26 -2.49
CA LYS A 85 -11.21 -7.57 -1.57
C LYS A 85 -11.47 -6.41 -0.60
N THR A 86 -10.42 -5.88 0.03
CA THR A 86 -10.56 -4.80 1.00
C THR A 86 -11.07 -3.51 0.34
N LEU A 87 -10.56 -3.14 -0.83
CA LEU A 87 -10.99 -1.91 -1.52
C LEU A 87 -12.41 -2.00 -2.08
N LEU A 88 -12.85 -3.20 -2.51
CA LEU A 88 -14.22 -3.41 -2.99
C LEU A 88 -15.24 -3.60 -1.86
N ASP A 89 -14.79 -3.85 -0.63
CA ASP A 89 -15.68 -3.96 0.52
C ASP A 89 -16.16 -2.58 0.96
N ARG A 90 -17.49 -2.39 0.96
CA ARG A 90 -18.15 -1.18 1.45
C ARG A 90 -17.89 -0.94 2.94
N ALA A 91 -17.57 -1.97 3.71
CA ALA A 91 -17.23 -1.85 5.12
C ALA A 91 -15.83 -1.25 5.33
N GLU A 92 -14.85 -1.60 4.49
CA GLU A 92 -13.41 -1.53 4.80
C GLU A 92 -12.56 -0.81 3.72
N GLY A 93 -13.19 -0.08 2.78
CA GLY A 93 -12.57 0.49 1.56
C GLY A 93 -11.43 1.52 1.70
N ALA A 94 -10.66 1.54 2.79
CA ALA A 94 -9.48 2.35 2.96
C ALA A 94 -8.30 1.54 3.54
N LEU A 95 -7.11 1.77 2.97
CA LEU A 95 -5.87 1.12 3.37
C LEU A 95 -4.80 2.18 3.67
N LEU A 96 -4.11 2.01 4.80
CA LEU A 96 -2.85 2.69 5.11
C LEU A 96 -1.72 1.68 4.89
N ILE A 97 -0.80 1.98 3.98
CA ILE A 97 0.22 1.01 3.55
C ILE A 97 1.59 1.55 3.88
N ASN A 98 2.35 0.77 4.66
CA ASN A 98 3.70 1.09 5.10
C ASN A 98 4.65 -0.08 4.81
N GLY A 99 5.92 0.23 4.56
CA GLY A 99 6.99 -0.77 4.51
C GLY A 99 7.96 -0.53 5.65
N GLU A 100 8.22 -1.55 6.47
CA GLU A 100 9.24 -1.47 7.50
C GLU A 100 10.61 -1.20 6.88
N GLY A 101 11.24 -0.08 7.26
CA GLY A 101 12.54 0.35 6.75
C GLY A 101 12.49 1.40 5.64
N ILE A 102 11.30 1.89 5.25
CA ILE A 102 11.10 3.03 4.36
C ILE A 102 10.40 4.16 5.13
N ASP A 103 11.18 4.91 5.90
CA ASP A 103 10.64 5.91 6.85
C ASP A 103 11.33 7.28 6.71
N HIS A 104 12.36 7.39 5.86
CA HIS A 104 13.09 8.63 5.63
C HIS A 104 12.85 9.24 4.24
N VAL A 105 12.87 10.57 4.17
CA VAL A 105 12.72 11.35 2.92
C VAL A 105 13.82 11.05 1.89
N SER A 106 14.99 10.58 2.34
CA SER A 106 16.06 10.13 1.44
C SER A 106 15.66 8.92 0.60
N GLN A 107 14.64 8.18 1.02
CA GLN A 107 14.13 6.98 0.36
C GLN A 107 12.90 7.28 -0.52
N ALA A 108 12.79 8.51 -1.02
CA ALA A 108 11.63 8.94 -1.80
C ALA A 108 11.44 8.11 -3.08
N GLU A 109 12.53 7.66 -3.71
CA GLU A 109 12.45 6.80 -4.90
C GLU A 109 11.87 5.42 -4.57
N GLU A 110 12.28 4.84 -3.45
CA GLU A 110 11.79 3.57 -2.92
C GLU A 110 10.30 3.66 -2.56
N MET A 111 9.88 4.76 -1.93
CA MET A 111 8.46 5.04 -1.65
C MET A 111 7.64 5.08 -2.94
N VAL A 112 8.15 5.75 -3.98
CA VAL A 112 7.46 5.79 -5.29
C VAL A 112 7.38 4.40 -5.90
N LYS A 113 8.44 3.59 -5.83
CA LYS A 113 8.43 2.20 -6.34
C LYS A 113 7.42 1.33 -5.60
N LEU A 114 7.38 1.41 -4.27
CA LEU A 114 6.44 0.65 -3.44
C LEU A 114 4.99 1.05 -3.76
N ALA A 115 4.69 2.34 -3.77
CA ALA A 115 3.35 2.85 -4.10
C ALA A 115 2.94 2.47 -5.53
N THR A 116 3.87 2.53 -6.48
CA THR A 116 3.64 2.12 -7.87
C THR A 116 3.31 0.64 -7.96
N ALA A 117 4.05 -0.21 -7.25
CA ALA A 117 3.82 -1.65 -7.22
C ALA A 117 2.41 -1.98 -6.72
N VAL A 118 2.03 -1.43 -5.56
CA VAL A 118 0.69 -1.63 -4.98
C VAL A 118 -0.42 -1.11 -5.90
N ALA A 119 -0.29 0.11 -6.42
CA ALA A 119 -1.30 0.71 -7.29
C ALA A 119 -1.50 -0.10 -8.58
N HIS A 120 -0.44 -0.67 -9.13
CA HIS A 120 -0.51 -1.45 -10.37
C HIS A 120 -0.91 -2.93 -10.16
N LEU A 121 -1.02 -3.39 -8.91
CA LEU A 121 -1.66 -4.67 -8.59
C LEU A 121 -3.19 -4.59 -8.66
N ILE A 122 -3.75 -3.44 -8.27
CA ILE A 122 -5.21 -3.22 -8.22
C ILE A 122 -5.75 -2.56 -9.50
N GLY A 123 -4.92 -1.85 -10.26
CA GLY A 123 -5.36 -1.10 -11.42
C GLY A 123 -4.24 -0.41 -12.18
N ARG A 124 -4.53 0.75 -12.77
CA ARG A 124 -3.54 1.56 -13.50
C ARG A 124 -3.62 3.00 -13.02
N SER A 125 -2.48 3.59 -12.69
CA SER A 125 -2.39 5.02 -12.40
C SER A 125 -2.58 5.85 -13.68
N ASN A 126 -3.47 6.83 -13.62
CA ASN A 126 -3.73 7.76 -14.72
C ASN A 126 -2.62 8.80 -14.87
N PHE A 127 -2.66 9.53 -15.98
CA PHE A 127 -1.76 10.66 -16.23
C PHE A 127 -2.15 11.86 -15.35
N ASP A 128 -1.15 12.46 -14.70
CA ASP A 128 -1.27 13.67 -13.90
C ASP A 128 -0.76 14.88 -14.70
N ALA A 129 -1.62 15.88 -14.85
CA ALA A 129 -1.32 17.09 -15.62
C ALA A 129 -0.33 18.03 -14.92
N MET A 130 -0.17 17.93 -13.59
CA MET A 130 0.70 18.82 -12.80
C MET A 130 2.17 18.46 -12.95
N SER A 131 2.49 17.17 -13.01
CA SER A 131 3.87 16.68 -13.19
C SER A 131 4.16 16.27 -14.63
N GLY A 132 3.13 16.08 -15.46
CA GLY A 132 3.28 15.48 -16.79
C GLY A 132 3.65 13.99 -16.74
N GLN A 133 3.43 13.34 -15.60
CA GLN A 133 3.80 11.94 -15.33
C GLN A 133 2.64 11.18 -14.70
N TYR A 134 2.86 9.93 -14.27
CA TYR A 134 1.83 9.09 -13.63
C TYR A 134 1.72 9.29 -12.11
N TYR A 135 2.64 10.08 -11.54
CA TYR A 135 2.67 10.47 -10.15
C TYR A 135 3.15 11.91 -10.05
N ALA A 136 2.80 12.60 -8.96
CA ALA A 136 3.19 13.98 -8.73
C ALA A 136 3.77 14.12 -7.31
N PRO A 137 5.09 14.36 -7.16
CA PRO A 137 5.66 14.75 -5.88
C PRO A 137 5.35 16.23 -5.62
N LEU A 138 4.58 16.53 -4.59
CA LEU A 138 4.30 17.90 -4.15
C LEU A 138 5.17 18.26 -2.94
N ARG A 139 5.85 19.40 -2.99
CA ARG A 139 6.51 19.97 -1.83
C ARG A 139 5.62 21.04 -1.22
N GLY A 140 5.16 20.79 -0.01
CA GLY A 140 4.52 21.81 0.82
C GLY A 140 5.59 22.55 1.61
N GLU A 141 5.94 23.76 1.20
CA GLU A 141 6.58 24.69 2.13
C GLU A 141 5.50 25.16 3.11
N LYS A 142 5.72 24.98 4.41
CA LYS A 142 4.87 25.60 5.43
C LYS A 142 4.98 27.11 5.24
N CYS A 143 3.91 27.73 4.76
CA CYS A 143 3.75 29.18 4.82
C CYS A 143 3.86 29.56 6.31
N ARG A 144 4.95 30.23 6.67
CA ARG A 144 5.19 30.72 8.04
C ARG A 144 4.21 31.82 8.39
#